data_AF-A0A537XMS9-F1
#
_entry.id   AF-A0A537XMS9-F1
#
_cell.length_a   1.000
_cell.length_b   1.000
_cell.length_c   1.000
_cell.angle_alpha   90.00
_cell.angle_beta   90.00
_cell.angle_gamma   90.00
#
_symmetry.space_group_name_H-M   'P 1'
#
loop_
_entity.id
_entity.type
_entity.pdbx_description
1 polymer ?
#
loop_
_entity_poly.entity_id
_entity_poly.type
_entity_poly.pdbx_seq_one_letter_code
_entity_poly.pdbx_strand_id
1 'polypeptide(L)' 'MTGEQSRLLRVGDRVSWHSSLTDLGTVVETTWNGVTIDWDDGQTTSIQHNDMAQIERVPPNLF' A
#
# COMPACT_ATOMS: atom_id res chain seq x y z
N MET A 1 -3.08 -3.64 7.66
CA MET A 1 -4.24 -2.82 7.23
C MET A 1 -5.44 -3.73 7.03
N THR A 2 -6.68 -3.28 7.28
CA THR A 2 -7.88 -4.09 6.97
C THR A 2 -8.31 -3.93 5.51
N GLY A 3 -9.12 -4.88 5.02
CA GLY A 3 -9.68 -4.77 3.67
C GLY A 3 -10.62 -3.58 3.46
N GLU A 4 -11.27 -3.09 4.52
CA GLU A 4 -12.08 -1.87 4.44
C GLU A 4 -11.19 -0.63 4.36
N GLN A 5 -10.11 -0.58 5.13
CA GLN A 5 -9.14 0.51 5.08
C GLN A 5 -8.43 0.60 3.73
N SER A 6 -8.10 -0.55 3.12
CA SER A 6 -7.44 -0.56 1.81
C SER A 6 -8.31 -0.04 0.68
N ARG A 7 -9.63 -0.19 0.76
CA ARG A 7 -10.59 0.41 -0.19
C ARG A 7 -10.63 1.94 -0.11
N LEU A 8 -10.06 2.53 0.93
CA LEU A 8 -9.93 3.98 1.08
C LEU A 8 -8.60 4.52 0.56
N LEU A 9 -7.67 3.64 0.14
CA LEU A 9 -6.43 4.04 -0.49
C LEU A 9 -6.70 4.69 -1.85
N ARG A 10 -5.81 5.60 -2.22
CA ARG A 10 -5.82 6.31 -3.49
C ARG A 10 -4.47 6.18 -4.15
N VAL A 11 -4.44 6.33 -5.47
CA VAL A 11 -3.19 6.51 -6.20
C VAL A 11 -2.40 7.68 -5.59
N GLY A 12 -1.12 7.45 -5.31
CA GLY A 12 -0.22 8.36 -4.62
C GLY A 12 -0.15 8.17 -3.10
N ASP A 13 -1.04 7.39 -2.48
CA ASP A 13 -0.92 7.07 -1.06
C ASP A 13 0.35 6.25 -0.80
N ARG A 14 1.01 6.58 0.31
CA ARG A 14 2.21 5.91 0.76
C ARG A 14 1.88 4.76 1.71
N VAL A 15 2.54 3.63 1.51
CA VAL A 15 2.38 2.42 2.30
C VAL A 15 3.72 1.80 2.67
N SER A 16 3.71 0.91 3.65
CA SER A 16 4.87 0.14 4.09
C SER A 16 4.51 -1.33 4.27
N TRP A 17 5.47 -2.22 4.03
CA TRP A 17 5.38 -3.63 4.41
C TRP A 17 5.80 -3.82 5.87
N HIS A 18 4.95 -4.46 6.69
CA HIS A 18 5.25 -4.88 8.08
C HIS A 18 5.78 -3.76 8.99
N SER A 19 5.23 -2.54 8.87
CA SER A 19 5.70 -1.32 9.55
C SER A 19 7.18 -0.96 9.29
N SER A 20 7.79 -1.50 8.24
CA SER A 20 9.18 -1.25 7.88
C SER A 20 9.32 0.13 7.24
N LEU A 21 10.22 0.96 7.78
CA LEU A 21 10.57 2.25 7.18
C LEU A 21 11.47 2.11 5.94
N THR A 22 11.98 0.91 5.65
CA THR A 22 12.79 0.64 4.46
C THR A 22 11.97 0.03 3.33
N ASP A 23 10.87 -0.65 3.63
CA ASP A 23 10.04 -1.33 2.64
C ASP A 23 8.81 -0.47 2.32
N LEU A 24 9.08 0.70 1.75
CA LEU A 24 8.05 1.68 1.40
C LEU A 24 7.62 1.53 -0.07
N GLY A 25 6.34 1.82 -0.30
CA GLY A 25 5.76 1.77 -1.63
C GLY A 25 4.67 2.81 -1.84
N THR A 26 4.40 3.13 -3.09
CA THR A 26 3.38 4.08 -3.52
C THR A 26 2.27 3.34 -4.24
N VAL A 27 1.03 3.59 -3.87
CA VAL A 27 -0.12 3.05 -4.60
C VAL A 27 -0.15 3.70 -6.00
N VAL A 28 -0.04 2.89 -7.05
CA VAL A 28 -0.08 3.34 -8.44
C VAL A 28 -1.39 3.01 -9.14
N GLU A 29 -2.16 2.06 -8.59
CA GLU A 29 -3.47 1.68 -9.11
C GLU A 29 -4.39 1.20 -7.98
N THR A 30 -5.69 1.47 -8.14
CA THR A 30 -6.75 0.92 -7.28
C THR A 30 -7.82 0.29 -8.15
N THR A 31 -8.16 -0.96 -7.89
CA THR A 31 -9.21 -1.70 -8.60
C THR A 31 -10.33 -2.06 -7.62
N TRP A 32 -11.38 -2.74 -8.10
CA TRP A 32 -12.47 -3.18 -7.22
C TRP A 32 -12.02 -4.29 -6.25
N ASN A 33 -10.98 -5.06 -6.58
CA ASN A 33 -10.52 -6.21 -5.79
C ASN A 33 -9.20 -5.97 -5.06
N GLY A 34 -8.48 -4.88 -5.32
CA GLY A 34 -7.18 -4.64 -4.70
C GLY A 34 -6.51 -3.33 -5.09
N VAL A 35 -5.22 -3.27 -4.81
CA VAL A 35 -4.34 -2.14 -5.13
C VAL A 35 -3.05 -2.65 -5.77
N THR A 36 -2.47 -1.86 -6.65
CA THR A 36 -1.11 -2.08 -7.16
C THR A 36 -0.19 -1.08 -6.50
N ILE A 37 0.91 -1.57 -5.93
CA ILE A 37 1.92 -0.79 -5.22
C ILE A 37 3.23 -0.90 -6.00
N ASP A 38 3.83 0.24 -6.28
CA ASP A 38 5.21 0.35 -6.75
C ASP A 38 6.11 0.60 -5.54
N TRP A 39 7.01 -0.34 -5.26
CA TRP A 39 7.92 -0.31 -4.13
C TRP A 39 9.21 0.43 -4.51
N ASP A 40 9.82 1.08 -3.53
CA ASP A 40 11.03 1.90 -3.75
C ASP A 40 12.25 1.10 -4.22
N ASP A 41 12.25 -0.21 -3.99
CA ASP A 41 13.27 -1.12 -4.49
C ASP A 41 13.09 -1.49 -5.97
N GLY A 42 12.08 -0.93 -6.64
CA GLY A 42 11.77 -1.12 -8.05
C GLY A 42 10.88 -2.33 -8.33
N GLN A 43 10.40 -3.04 -7.30
CA GLN A 43 9.41 -4.10 -7.47
C GLN A 43 7.99 -3.51 -7.53
N THR A 44 7.09 -4.18 -8.23
CA THR A 44 5.67 -3.83 -8.25
C THR A 44 4.83 -5.04 -7.84
N THR A 45 3.87 -4.85 -6.94
CA THR A 45 2.96 -5.93 -6.52
C THR A 45 1.51 -5.50 -6.53
N SER A 46 0.61 -6.42 -6.94
CA SER A 46 -0.83 -6.25 -6.82
C SER A 46 -1.34 -7.06 -5.64
N ILE A 47 -2.02 -6.40 -4.70
CA ILE A 47 -2.48 -6.98 -3.44
C ILE A 47 -3.99 -6.86 -3.36
N GLN A 48 -4.66 -8.00 -3.15
CA GLN A 48 -6.11 -8.01 -3.00
C GLN A 48 -6.51 -7.39 -1.66
N HIS A 49 -7.69 -6.77 -1.58
CA HIS A 49 -8.14 -6.12 -0.35
C HIS A 49 -8.21 -7.08 0.85
N ASN A 50 -8.47 -8.37 0.63
CA ASN A 50 -8.47 -9.41 1.66
C ASN A 50 -7.07 -9.81 2.16
N ASP A 51 -6.00 -9.42 1.46
CA ASP A 51 -4.62 -9.82 1.75
C ASP A 51 -3.75 -8.66 2.28
N MET A 52 -4.40 -7.60 2.80
CA MET A 52 -3.73 -6.36 3.23
C MET A 52 -3.14 -6.41 4.64
N ALA A 53 -3.10 -7.60 5.27
CA ALA A 53 -2.69 -7.75 6.66
C ALA A 53 -1.26 -7.22 6.92
N GLN A 54 -0.35 -7.42 5.95
CA GLN A 54 1.06 -7.01 6.05
C GLN A 54 1.31 -5.57 5.56
N ILE A 55 0.31 -4.92 4.97
CA ILE A 55 0.44 -3.57 4.44
C ILE A 55 -0.04 -2.57 5.47
N GLU A 56 0.65 -1.45 5.62
CA GLU A 56 0.25 -0.35 6.49
C GLU A 56 0.28 0.96 5.74
N ARG A 57 -0.62 1.89 6.10
CA ARG A 57 -0.63 3.22 5.49
C ARG A 57 0.38 4.08 6.23
N VAL A 58 1.24 4.74 5.46
CA VAL A 58 2.21 5.69 6.02
C VAL A 58 1.56 7.08 6.04
N PRO A 59 1.51 7.74 7.21
CA PRO A 59 1.05 9.11 7.30
C PRO A 59 1.80 10.03 6.31
N PRO A 60 1.09 10.93 5.60
CA PRO A 60 1.73 11.85 4.65
C PRO A 60 2.69 12.87 5.30
N ASN A 61 2.78 12.90 6.64
CA ASN A 61 3.59 13.85 7.40
C ASN A 61 4.91 13.26 7.94
N LEU A 62 5.32 12.07 7.46
CA LEU A 62 6.51 11.38 7.96
C LEU A 62 7.80 11.65 7.17
N PHE A 63 7.79 12.53 6.17
CA PHE A 63 8.97 12.88 5.36
C PHE A 63 9.11 14.38 5.16
#